data_AF-A0A1Y5T6H7-F1
#
_entry.id   AF-A0A1Y5T6H7-F1
#
_cell.length_a   1.000
_cell.length_b   1.000
_cell.length_c   1.000
_cell.angle_alpha   90.00
_cell.angle_beta   90.00
_cell.angle_gamma   90.00
#
_symmetry.space_group_name_H-M   'P 1'
#
loop_
_entity.id
_entity.type
_entity.pdbx_description
1 polymer ?
#
loop_
_entity_poly.entity_id
_entity_poly.type
_entity_poly.pdbx_seq_one_letter_code
_entity_poly.pdbx_strand_id
1 'polypeptide(L)'
;MSIWEYANPKKFIATTTPVIPWLFAAAGVAIVGALIWGFFFTPDDYRQGSTVKIIYLHVPSAMMAINTWVMMLVASLIWLVRRHHVSALAARAAAPVGIVMTLLALFTGAIWGQPMWGTWWAWDPRLTSFLILFLFYLGYVALWQAIDDPDTAADLTAVLCIVGSVFAVLSRYAVLFWNQGLHQGASLSLDAEENVADVFYYPLLLSLAGFVLLFLALVLLRTQTEIRVRRTRALLARSRRAAPEARA
;
A
#
# COMPACT_ATOMS: atom_id res chain seq x y z
N MET A 1 18.45 13.25 17.17
CA MET A 1 18.77 12.55 15.90
C MET A 1 17.86 13.10 14.82
N SER A 2 18.42 13.47 13.67
CA SER A 2 17.65 14.03 12.56
C SER A 2 17.18 12.92 11.61
N ILE A 3 15.93 12.98 11.13
CA ILE A 3 15.39 12.00 10.17
C ILE A 3 16.20 11.95 8.87
N TRP A 4 16.89 13.04 8.53
CA TRP A 4 17.73 13.15 7.33
C TRP A 4 18.96 12.25 7.35
N GLU A 5 19.37 11.74 8.52
CA GLU A 5 20.48 10.80 8.63
C GLU A 5 20.16 9.46 7.93
N TYR A 6 18.88 9.14 7.71
CA TYR A 6 18.43 7.97 6.98
C TYR A 6 18.55 8.11 5.45
N ALA A 7 19.00 9.27 4.95
CA ALA A 7 19.51 9.40 3.59
C ALA A 7 20.69 8.46 3.34
N ASN A 8 21.45 8.14 4.39
CA ASN A 8 22.55 7.19 4.32
C ASN A 8 22.01 5.76 4.24
N PRO A 9 22.18 5.06 3.10
CA PRO A 9 21.59 3.73 2.93
C PRO A 9 22.17 2.69 3.88
N LYS A 10 23.42 2.86 4.37
CA LYS A 10 24.00 1.97 5.38
C LYS A 10 23.29 2.12 6.72
N LYS A 11 23.04 3.36 7.14
CA LYS A 11 22.33 3.64 8.40
C LYS A 11 20.91 3.12 8.35
N PHE A 12 20.19 3.39 7.26
CA PHE A 12 18.84 2.87 7.04
C PHE A 12 18.78 1.34 7.14
N ILE A 13 19.68 0.63 6.46
CA ILE A 13 19.72 -0.84 6.54
C ILE A 13 20.05 -1.31 7.97
N ALA A 14 21.04 -0.71 8.62
CA ALA A 14 21.46 -1.11 9.96
C ALA A 14 20.34 -0.95 10.99
N THR A 15 19.53 0.11 10.91
CA THR A 15 18.41 0.33 11.84
C THR A 15 17.18 -0.51 11.51
N THR A 16 16.90 -0.78 10.25
CA THR A 16 15.65 -1.48 9.85
C THR A 16 15.80 -2.99 9.83
N THR A 17 17.00 -3.54 9.57
CA THR A 17 17.25 -4.99 9.52
C THR A 17 16.81 -5.74 10.78
N PRO A 18 17.19 -5.34 12.00
CA PRO A 18 16.78 -6.07 13.20
C PRO A 18 15.28 -6.00 13.48
N VAL A 19 14.59 -4.98 12.96
CA VAL A 19 13.16 -4.73 13.22
C VAL A 19 12.25 -5.56 12.31
N ILE A 20 12.69 -5.83 11.07
CA ILE A 20 11.88 -6.52 10.05
C ILE A 20 11.31 -7.88 10.52
N PRO A 21 12.08 -8.80 11.13
CA PRO A 21 11.54 -10.10 11.57
C PRO A 21 10.42 -9.95 12.61
N TRP A 22 10.56 -8.99 13.52
CA TRP A 22 9.54 -8.72 14.55
C TRP A 22 8.27 -8.13 13.95
N LEU A 23 8.39 -7.27 12.94
CA LEU A 23 7.23 -6.77 12.21
C LEU A 23 6.48 -7.91 11.51
N PHE A 24 7.19 -8.85 10.87
CA PHE A 24 6.55 -10.02 10.26
C PHE A 24 5.88 -10.92 11.30
N ALA A 25 6.56 -11.20 12.42
CA ALA A 25 5.99 -12.02 13.48
C ALA A 25 4.73 -11.38 14.08
N ALA A 26 4.81 -10.09 14.43
CA ALA A 26 3.69 -9.35 14.98
C ALA A 26 2.53 -9.21 13.98
N ALA A 27 2.83 -8.99 12.70
CA ALA A 27 1.83 -8.98 11.63
C ALA A 27 1.13 -10.34 11.51
N GLY A 28 1.90 -11.44 11.51
CA GLY A 28 1.35 -12.79 11.43
C GLY A 28 0.43 -13.11 12.60
N VAL A 29 0.86 -12.81 13.83
CA VAL A 29 0.04 -13.00 15.04
C VAL A 29 -1.22 -12.15 14.99
N ALA A 30 -1.11 -10.86 14.64
CA ALA A 30 -2.26 -9.96 14.59
C ALA A 30 -3.26 -10.36 13.49
N ILE A 31 -2.81 -10.67 12.28
CA ILE A 31 -3.70 -11.07 11.17
C ILE A 31 -4.37 -12.41 11.49
N VAL A 32 -3.61 -13.42 11.90
CA VAL A 32 -4.20 -14.74 12.22
C VAL A 32 -5.15 -14.64 13.41
N GLY A 33 -4.77 -13.91 14.46
CA GLY A 33 -5.62 -13.66 15.62
C GLY A 33 -6.90 -12.92 15.25
N ALA A 34 -6.81 -11.87 14.43
CA ALA A 34 -7.96 -11.11 13.97
C ALA A 34 -8.90 -11.92 13.09
N LEU A 35 -8.37 -12.77 12.20
CA LEU A 35 -9.19 -13.63 11.35
C LEU A 35 -9.87 -14.74 12.17
N ILE A 36 -9.17 -15.36 13.13
CA ILE A 36 -9.78 -16.35 14.01
C ILE A 36 -10.90 -15.70 14.83
N TRP A 37 -10.61 -14.56 15.47
CA TRP A 37 -11.61 -13.80 16.23
C TRP A 37 -12.80 -13.41 15.34
N GLY A 38 -12.53 -12.74 14.23
CA GLY A 38 -13.53 -12.25 13.31
C GLY A 38 -14.41 -13.37 12.74
N PHE A 39 -13.85 -14.49 12.29
CA PHE A 39 -14.64 -15.53 11.64
C PHE A 39 -15.43 -16.40 12.61
N PHE A 40 -14.83 -16.79 13.74
CA PHE A 40 -15.39 -17.80 14.65
C PHE A 40 -16.09 -17.21 15.87
N PHE A 41 -15.74 -15.97 16.27
CA PHE A 41 -16.22 -15.37 17.52
C PHE A 41 -17.01 -14.08 17.30
N THR A 42 -17.44 -13.79 16.07
CA THR A 42 -18.44 -12.76 15.79
C THR A 42 -19.71 -13.36 15.21
N PRO A 43 -20.89 -12.83 15.58
CA PRO A 43 -22.16 -13.29 15.05
C PRO A 43 -22.29 -12.92 13.57
N ASP A 44 -23.28 -13.50 12.90
CA ASP A 44 -23.66 -13.03 11.58
C ASP A 44 -24.40 -11.68 11.70
N ASP A 45 -24.16 -10.77 10.75
CA ASP A 45 -24.82 -9.47 10.74
C ASP A 45 -26.30 -9.62 10.33
N TYR A 46 -27.18 -8.81 10.92
CA TYR A 46 -28.62 -8.88 10.64
C TYR A 46 -28.96 -8.62 9.16
N ARG A 47 -28.20 -7.77 8.46
CA ARG A 47 -28.43 -7.42 7.05
C ARG A 47 -27.53 -8.19 6.09
N GLN A 48 -26.28 -8.42 6.49
CA GLN A 48 -25.24 -8.96 5.62
C GLN A 48 -24.97 -10.46 5.87
N GLY A 49 -25.56 -11.05 6.92
CA GLY A 49 -25.31 -12.42 7.32
C GLY A 49 -23.82 -12.67 7.60
N SER A 50 -23.33 -13.84 7.22
CA SER A 50 -21.91 -14.21 7.37
C SER A 50 -20.96 -13.43 6.45
N THR A 51 -21.48 -12.74 5.42
CA THR A 51 -20.65 -12.00 4.46
C THR A 51 -19.98 -10.78 5.07
N VAL A 52 -20.51 -10.26 6.20
CA VAL A 52 -19.88 -9.19 6.99
C VAL A 52 -18.44 -9.52 7.37
N LYS A 53 -18.11 -10.81 7.54
CA LYS A 53 -16.78 -11.28 7.94
C LYS A 53 -15.71 -11.01 6.88
N ILE A 54 -16.09 -10.71 5.65
CA ILE A 54 -15.18 -10.23 4.60
C ILE A 54 -14.52 -8.89 5.00
N ILE A 55 -15.16 -8.11 5.88
CA ILE A 55 -14.64 -6.82 6.38
C ILE A 55 -13.21 -6.92 6.91
N TYR A 56 -12.86 -8.04 7.55
CA TYR A 56 -11.55 -8.27 8.17
C TYR A 56 -10.41 -8.38 7.15
N LEU A 57 -10.71 -8.60 5.88
CA LEU A 57 -9.73 -8.60 4.79
C LEU A 57 -9.93 -7.39 3.86
N HIS A 58 -11.18 -7.09 3.50
CA HIS A 58 -11.50 -6.04 2.56
C HIS A 58 -11.12 -4.64 3.06
N VAL A 59 -11.56 -4.27 4.28
CA VAL A 59 -11.32 -2.91 4.79
C VAL A 59 -9.83 -2.65 5.03
N PRO A 60 -9.06 -3.55 5.67
CA PRO A 60 -7.63 -3.37 5.80
C PRO A 60 -6.90 -3.27 4.47
N SER A 61 -7.22 -4.12 3.49
CA SER A 61 -6.58 -4.06 2.16
C SER A 61 -6.92 -2.76 1.43
N ALA A 62 -8.17 -2.31 1.44
CA ALA A 62 -8.58 -1.05 0.81
C ALA A 62 -7.90 0.16 1.47
N MET A 63 -7.84 0.17 2.81
CA MET A 63 -7.13 1.21 3.55
C MET A 63 -5.64 1.20 3.26
N MET A 64 -5.00 0.03 3.19
CA MET A 64 -3.59 -0.06 2.86
C MET A 64 -3.31 0.39 1.42
N ALA A 65 -4.16 0.07 0.45
CA ALA A 65 -4.03 0.53 -0.93
C ALA A 65 -4.00 2.07 -1.03
N ILE A 66 -4.92 2.76 -0.34
CA ILE A 66 -4.97 4.23 -0.32
C ILE A 66 -3.77 4.82 0.43
N ASN A 67 -3.48 4.32 1.63
CA ASN A 67 -2.40 4.87 2.46
C ASN A 67 -1.01 4.60 1.88
N THR A 68 -0.83 3.49 1.15
CA THR A 68 0.40 3.23 0.40
C THR A 68 0.63 4.33 -0.65
N TRP A 69 -0.42 4.79 -1.33
CA TRP A 69 -0.30 5.88 -2.29
C TRP A 69 0.09 7.19 -1.62
N VAL A 70 -0.51 7.49 -0.47
CA VAL A 70 -0.15 8.68 0.34
C VAL A 70 1.30 8.63 0.80
N MET A 71 1.78 7.47 1.27
CA MET A 71 3.18 7.28 1.62
C MET A 71 4.11 7.49 0.42
N MET A 72 3.75 6.94 -0.75
CA MET A 72 4.50 7.14 -1.99
C MET A 72 4.53 8.62 -2.41
N LEU A 73 3.41 9.34 -2.28
CA LEU A 73 3.34 10.78 -2.51
C LEU A 73 4.32 11.53 -1.60
N VAL A 74 4.28 11.30 -0.30
CA VAL A 74 5.19 11.96 0.66
C VAL A 74 6.65 11.67 0.31
N ALA A 75 6.99 10.41 0.06
CA ALA A 75 8.34 10.00 -0.31
C ALA A 75 8.81 10.60 -1.65
N SER A 76 7.89 10.78 -2.60
CA SER A 76 8.11 11.43 -3.89
C SER A 76 8.31 12.95 -3.75
N LEU A 77 7.53 13.61 -2.88
CA LEU A 77 7.73 15.03 -2.58
C LEU A 77 9.07 15.28 -1.90
N ILE A 78 9.47 14.41 -0.97
CA ILE A 78 10.81 14.46 -0.35
C ILE A 78 11.90 14.31 -1.44
N TRP A 79 11.71 13.44 -2.43
CA TRP A 79 12.62 13.31 -3.56
C TRP A 79 12.70 14.60 -4.38
N LEU A 80 11.57 15.17 -4.80
CA LEU A 80 11.53 16.38 -5.63
C LEU A 80 12.15 17.60 -4.93
N VAL A 81 11.92 17.76 -3.62
CA VAL A 81 12.39 18.93 -2.86
C VAL A 81 13.84 18.76 -2.36
N ARG A 82 14.21 17.57 -1.89
CA ARG A 82 15.49 17.33 -1.18
C ARG A 82 16.45 16.41 -1.92
N ARG A 83 16.05 15.81 -3.05
CA ARG A 83 16.83 14.82 -3.80
C ARG A 83 17.31 13.65 -2.93
N HIS A 84 16.46 13.23 -1.99
CA HIS A 84 16.77 12.17 -1.04
C HIS A 84 16.56 10.78 -1.68
N HIS A 85 17.63 10.14 -2.16
CA HIS A 85 17.52 8.89 -2.93
C HIS A 85 16.78 7.74 -2.21
N VAL A 86 16.93 7.61 -0.89
CA VAL A 86 16.23 6.54 -0.15
C VAL A 86 14.70 6.74 -0.16
N SER A 87 14.20 7.98 -0.29
CA SER A 87 12.75 8.21 -0.34
C SER A 87 12.20 7.79 -1.70
N ALA A 88 12.90 8.10 -2.81
CA ALA A 88 12.53 7.60 -4.13
C ALA A 88 12.52 6.06 -4.18
N LEU A 89 13.51 5.40 -3.57
CA LEU A 89 13.55 3.95 -3.48
C LEU A 89 12.45 3.38 -2.56
N ALA A 90 12.06 4.10 -1.50
CA ALA A 90 10.96 3.70 -0.64
C ALA A 90 9.61 3.77 -1.36
N ALA A 91 9.37 4.83 -2.15
CA ALA A 91 8.17 4.93 -2.99
C ALA A 91 8.12 3.80 -4.02
N ARG A 92 9.25 3.53 -4.69
CA ARG A 92 9.42 2.40 -5.61
C ARG A 92 9.15 1.04 -4.94
N ALA A 93 9.67 0.85 -3.74
CA ALA A 93 9.49 -0.37 -2.97
C ALA A 93 8.03 -0.58 -2.54
N ALA A 94 7.29 0.49 -2.28
CA ALA A 94 5.91 0.43 -1.82
C ALA A 94 4.90 0.11 -2.93
N ALA A 95 5.17 0.52 -4.18
CA ALA A 95 4.21 0.36 -5.28
C ALA A 95 3.71 -1.10 -5.49
N PRO A 96 4.58 -2.15 -5.51
CA PRO A 96 4.11 -3.53 -5.62
C PRO A 96 3.25 -4.01 -4.44
N VAL A 97 3.49 -3.48 -3.23
CA VAL A 97 2.66 -3.79 -2.07
C VAL A 97 1.28 -3.16 -2.25
N GLY A 98 1.24 -1.90 -2.71
CA GLY A 98 0.00 -1.20 -3.07
C GLY A 98 -0.81 -1.93 -4.14
N ILE A 99 -0.17 -2.44 -5.20
CA ILE A 99 -0.81 -3.27 -6.23
C ILE A 99 -1.55 -4.46 -5.62
N VAL A 100 -0.88 -5.22 -4.75
CA VAL A 100 -1.47 -6.41 -4.11
C VAL A 100 -2.64 -6.01 -3.21
N MET A 101 -2.51 -4.94 -2.43
CA MET A 101 -3.57 -4.45 -1.55
C MET A 101 -4.79 -3.99 -2.34
N THR A 102 -4.58 -3.30 -3.46
CA THR A 102 -5.66 -2.86 -4.35
C THR A 102 -6.36 -4.06 -5.01
N LEU A 103 -5.61 -5.06 -5.47
CA LEU A 103 -6.19 -6.30 -6.03
C LEU A 103 -7.01 -7.05 -4.99
N LEU A 104 -6.49 -7.22 -3.78
CA LEU A 104 -7.21 -7.86 -2.68
C LEU A 104 -8.51 -7.11 -2.38
N ALA A 105 -8.46 -5.78 -2.31
CA ALA A 105 -9.64 -4.95 -2.05
C ALA A 105 -10.67 -5.03 -3.19
N LEU A 106 -10.25 -4.96 -4.46
CA LEU A 106 -11.14 -5.10 -5.62
C LEU A 106 -11.81 -6.49 -5.64
N PHE A 107 -11.02 -7.54 -5.44
CA PHE A 107 -11.51 -8.92 -5.48
C PHE A 107 -12.47 -9.23 -4.33
N THR A 108 -12.06 -8.93 -3.09
CA THR A 108 -12.91 -9.13 -1.91
C THR A 108 -14.13 -8.20 -1.94
N GLY A 109 -13.99 -6.99 -2.48
CA GLY A 109 -15.08 -6.05 -2.67
C GLY A 109 -16.12 -6.56 -3.67
N ALA A 110 -15.70 -7.19 -4.76
CA ALA A 110 -16.61 -7.81 -5.71
C ALA A 110 -17.37 -8.99 -5.08
N ILE A 111 -16.67 -9.85 -4.33
CA ILE A 111 -17.28 -10.97 -3.60
C ILE A 111 -18.31 -10.48 -2.58
N TRP A 112 -18.01 -9.39 -1.88
CA TRP A 112 -18.93 -8.81 -0.90
C TRP A 112 -20.09 -8.05 -1.57
N GLY A 113 -19.82 -7.39 -2.70
CA GLY A 113 -20.81 -6.62 -3.46
C GLY A 113 -21.92 -7.50 -4.05
N GLN A 114 -21.61 -8.70 -4.54
CA GLN A 114 -22.61 -9.57 -5.17
C GLN A 114 -23.82 -9.88 -4.26
N PRO A 115 -23.67 -10.38 -3.03
CA PRO A 115 -24.81 -10.64 -2.15
C PRO A 115 -25.49 -9.36 -1.67
N MET A 116 -24.75 -8.25 -1.55
CA MET A 116 -25.27 -6.99 -1.03
C MET A 116 -26.06 -6.17 -2.06
N TRP A 117 -25.67 -6.23 -3.33
CA TRP A 117 -26.16 -5.35 -4.39
C TRP A 117 -26.71 -6.11 -5.60
N GLY A 118 -26.58 -7.44 -5.63
CA GLY A 118 -26.94 -8.26 -6.79
C GLY A 118 -25.94 -8.18 -7.96
N THR A 119 -24.79 -7.51 -7.78
CA THR A 119 -23.76 -7.35 -8.81
C THR A 119 -22.34 -7.34 -8.22
N TRP A 120 -21.38 -7.84 -8.97
CA TRP A 120 -19.96 -7.84 -8.61
C TRP A 120 -19.28 -6.47 -8.81
N TRP A 121 -19.89 -5.60 -9.61
CA TRP A 121 -19.35 -4.30 -9.95
C TRP A 121 -20.45 -3.27 -10.19
N ALA A 122 -20.17 -2.04 -9.75
CA ALA A 122 -20.92 -0.85 -10.11
C ALA A 122 -19.94 0.23 -10.58
N TRP A 123 -20.37 1.05 -11.52
CA TRP A 123 -19.56 2.15 -12.05
C TRP A 123 -19.71 3.43 -11.23
N ASP A 124 -19.78 3.31 -9.90
CA ASP A 124 -19.87 4.47 -9.01
C ASP A 124 -18.50 5.18 -8.88
N PRO A 125 -18.48 6.45 -8.44
CA PRO A 125 -17.26 7.23 -8.38
C PRO A 125 -16.20 6.65 -7.42
N ARG A 126 -16.59 5.96 -6.34
CA ARG A 126 -15.63 5.34 -5.40
C ARG A 126 -14.96 4.14 -6.07
N LEU A 127 -15.72 3.19 -6.59
CA LEU A 127 -15.19 1.99 -7.25
C LEU A 127 -14.35 2.36 -8.48
N THR A 128 -14.86 3.26 -9.32
CA THR A 128 -14.14 3.72 -10.52
C THR A 128 -12.82 4.41 -10.16
N SER A 129 -12.81 5.30 -9.16
CA SER A 129 -11.57 5.95 -8.71
C SER A 129 -10.57 4.96 -8.13
N PHE A 130 -11.04 3.92 -7.44
CA PHE A 130 -10.19 2.88 -6.87
C PHE A 130 -9.59 1.96 -7.96
N LEU A 131 -10.34 1.66 -9.02
CA LEU A 131 -9.81 0.98 -10.22
C LEU A 131 -8.80 1.86 -10.96
N ILE A 132 -9.04 3.16 -11.09
CA ILE A 132 -8.06 4.06 -11.72
C ILE A 132 -6.78 4.11 -10.86
N LEU A 133 -6.90 4.18 -9.53
CA LEU A 133 -5.76 4.09 -8.62
C LEU A 133 -4.94 2.81 -8.85
N PHE A 134 -5.61 1.67 -9.10
CA PHE A 134 -4.95 0.42 -9.47
C PHE A 134 -4.11 0.56 -10.75
N LEU A 135 -4.68 1.12 -11.82
CA LEU A 135 -3.97 1.35 -13.07
C LEU A 135 -2.79 2.31 -12.90
N PHE A 136 -2.93 3.31 -12.05
CA PHE A 136 -1.85 4.23 -11.70
C PHE A 136 -0.70 3.53 -10.98
N TYR A 137 -0.97 2.55 -10.11
CA TYR A 137 0.09 1.72 -9.54
C TYR A 137 0.84 0.91 -10.60
N LEU A 138 0.13 0.32 -11.57
CA LEU A 138 0.75 -0.41 -12.67
C LEU A 138 1.60 0.52 -13.53
N GLY A 139 1.08 1.71 -13.86
CA GLY A 139 1.82 2.75 -14.60
C GLY A 139 3.07 3.21 -13.86
N TYR A 140 2.99 3.36 -12.53
CA TYR A 140 4.14 3.71 -11.70
C TYR A 140 5.26 2.66 -11.79
N VAL A 141 4.92 1.37 -11.66
CA VAL A 141 5.91 0.29 -11.78
C VAL A 141 6.45 0.20 -13.21
N ALA A 142 5.61 0.36 -14.22
CA ALA A 142 5.99 0.34 -15.63
C ALA A 142 7.01 1.43 -15.96
N LEU A 143 6.82 2.66 -15.47
CA LEU A 143 7.78 3.77 -15.66
C LEU A 143 9.15 3.43 -15.06
N TRP A 144 9.21 2.82 -13.88
CA TRP A 144 10.47 2.38 -13.28
C TRP A 144 11.17 1.26 -14.06
N GLN A 145 10.46 0.52 -14.91
CA GLN A 145 11.04 -0.49 -15.79
C GLN A 145 11.43 0.09 -17.16
N ALA A 146 10.69 1.07 -17.66
CA ALA A 146 10.86 1.64 -19.00
C ALA A 146 11.97 2.69 -19.09
N ILE A 147 12.30 3.37 -17.99
CA ILE A 147 13.28 4.44 -17.95
C ILE A 147 14.62 3.92 -17.41
N ASP A 148 15.66 4.00 -18.24
CA ASP A 148 17.00 3.52 -17.89
C ASP A 148 17.69 4.37 -16.80
N ASP A 149 17.56 5.70 -16.90
CA ASP A 149 18.14 6.61 -15.92
C ASP A 149 17.32 6.61 -14.62
N PRO A 150 17.87 6.16 -13.47
CA PRO A 150 17.09 5.99 -12.25
C PRO A 150 16.57 7.29 -11.65
N ASP A 151 17.24 8.41 -11.89
CA ASP A 151 16.85 9.70 -11.32
C ASP A 151 15.75 10.35 -12.19
N THR A 152 15.82 10.22 -13.52
CA THR A 152 14.70 10.52 -14.44
C THR A 152 13.48 9.66 -14.12
N ALA A 153 13.65 8.37 -13.88
CA ALA A 153 12.57 7.47 -13.48
C ALA A 153 11.92 7.95 -12.16
N ALA A 154 12.73 8.34 -11.18
CA ALA A 154 12.25 8.90 -9.92
C ALA A 154 11.48 10.23 -10.11
N ASP A 155 11.94 11.11 -11.00
CA ASP A 155 11.27 12.38 -11.30
C ASP A 155 9.90 12.18 -11.95
N LEU A 156 9.83 11.37 -13.01
CA LEU A 156 8.57 11.10 -13.72
C LEU A 156 7.56 10.38 -12.83
N THR A 157 8.02 9.39 -12.06
CA THR A 157 7.14 8.64 -11.16
C THR A 157 6.72 9.47 -9.94
N ALA A 158 7.52 10.43 -9.49
CA ALA A 158 7.12 11.38 -8.46
C ALA A 158 5.98 12.30 -8.94
N VAL A 159 6.04 12.80 -10.17
CA VAL A 159 4.94 13.55 -10.78
C VAL A 159 3.68 12.68 -10.91
N LEU A 160 3.84 11.42 -11.33
CA LEU A 160 2.72 10.48 -11.39
C LEU A 160 2.06 10.27 -10.01
N CYS A 161 2.84 10.18 -8.93
CA CYS A 161 2.31 10.09 -7.57
C CYS A 161 1.45 11.29 -7.18
N ILE A 162 1.87 12.51 -7.57
CA ILE A 162 1.08 13.74 -7.33
C ILE A 162 -0.27 13.63 -8.04
N VAL A 163 -0.28 13.29 -9.34
CA VAL A 163 -1.53 13.15 -10.11
C VAL A 163 -2.41 12.04 -9.55
N GLY A 164 -1.85 10.86 -9.30
CA GLY A 164 -2.60 9.71 -8.77
C GLY A 164 -3.16 9.93 -7.37
N SER A 165 -2.61 10.88 -6.59
CA SER A 165 -3.10 11.17 -5.24
C SER A 165 -4.53 11.71 -5.24
N VAL A 166 -4.93 12.36 -6.34
CA VAL A 166 -6.33 12.78 -6.56
C VAL A 166 -7.25 11.57 -6.54
N PHE A 167 -6.90 10.47 -7.21
CA PHE A 167 -7.71 9.25 -7.22
C PHE A 167 -7.68 8.52 -5.87
N ALA A 168 -6.57 8.58 -5.13
CA ALA A 168 -6.52 8.08 -3.76
C ALA A 168 -7.51 8.82 -2.85
N VAL A 169 -7.58 10.15 -2.93
CA VAL A 169 -8.53 10.99 -2.19
C VAL A 169 -9.96 10.71 -2.64
N LEU A 170 -10.22 10.73 -3.96
CA LEU A 170 -11.55 10.47 -4.52
C LEU A 170 -12.06 9.10 -4.12
N SER A 171 -11.25 8.04 -4.20
CA SER A 171 -11.69 6.69 -3.82
C SER A 171 -12.13 6.60 -2.35
N ARG A 172 -11.54 7.38 -1.44
CA ARG A 172 -11.94 7.39 -0.03
C ARG A 172 -13.21 8.22 0.19
N TYR A 173 -13.22 9.44 -0.35
CA TYR A 173 -14.19 10.46 0.02
C TYR A 173 -15.29 10.68 -1.03
N ALA A 174 -15.30 9.93 -2.15
CA ALA A 174 -16.29 10.07 -3.23
C ALA A 174 -17.74 10.11 -2.75
N VAL A 175 -18.08 9.30 -1.74
CA VAL A 175 -19.44 9.25 -1.16
C VAL A 175 -19.87 10.56 -0.48
N LEU A 176 -18.92 11.39 -0.02
CA LEU A 176 -19.22 12.71 0.52
C LEU A 176 -19.50 13.77 -0.57
N PHE A 177 -19.05 13.51 -1.79
CA PHE A 177 -19.18 14.44 -2.92
C PHE A 177 -20.34 14.05 -3.86
N TRP A 178 -20.64 12.75 -3.96
CA TRP A 178 -21.69 12.22 -4.83
C TRP A 178 -22.61 11.27 -4.08
N ASN A 179 -23.91 11.58 -4.11
CA ASN A 179 -24.99 10.68 -3.65
C ASN A 179 -25.30 9.56 -4.67
N GLN A 180 -24.38 9.28 -5.60
CA GLN A 180 -24.49 8.23 -6.61
C GLN A 180 -23.59 7.07 -6.22
N GLY A 181 -24.17 5.97 -5.75
CA GLY A 181 -23.43 4.76 -5.42
C GLY A 181 -24.25 3.81 -4.56
N LEU A 182 -23.85 2.54 -4.57
CA LEU A 182 -24.43 1.49 -3.71
C LEU A 182 -23.66 1.34 -2.39
N HIS A 183 -22.56 2.07 -2.27
CA HIS A 183 -21.71 2.04 -1.09
C HIS A 183 -22.35 2.76 0.09
N GLN A 184 -22.48 2.02 1.18
CA GLN A 184 -22.75 2.57 2.51
C GLN A 184 -21.61 3.49 3.00
N GLY A 185 -21.91 4.26 4.05
CA GLY A 185 -20.95 5.12 4.76
C GLY A 185 -19.70 4.39 5.24
N ALA A 186 -18.73 5.12 5.76
CA ALA A 186 -17.45 4.55 6.16
C ALA A 186 -17.62 3.59 7.35
N SER A 187 -17.16 2.34 7.22
CA SER A 187 -17.18 1.34 8.32
C SER A 187 -16.42 1.80 9.57
N LEU A 188 -15.48 2.73 9.39
CA LEU A 188 -14.73 3.38 10.45
C LEU A 188 -14.92 4.88 10.27
N SER A 189 -15.95 5.43 10.91
CA SER A 189 -16.28 6.85 10.92
C SER A 189 -15.85 7.46 12.25
N LEU A 190 -15.60 8.78 12.27
CA LEU A 190 -15.42 9.50 13.54
C LEU A 190 -16.77 9.77 14.21
N ASP A 191 -17.88 9.55 13.47
CA ASP A 191 -19.23 9.56 14.00
C ASP A 191 -19.58 8.19 14.59
N ALA A 192 -19.99 8.16 15.86
CA ALA A 192 -20.35 6.93 16.57
C ALA A 192 -21.59 6.25 15.95
N GLU A 193 -22.48 7.00 15.30
CA GLU A 193 -23.70 6.46 14.68
C GLU A 193 -23.44 5.76 13.33
N GLU A 194 -22.29 6.04 12.70
CA GLU A 194 -21.89 5.44 11.42
C GLU A 194 -20.87 4.31 11.57
N ASN A 195 -20.40 4.03 12.79
CA ASN A 195 -19.43 2.96 13.02
C ASN A 195 -20.07 1.58 12.93
N VAL A 196 -19.26 0.61 12.50
CA VAL A 196 -19.65 -0.80 12.62
C VAL A 196 -19.81 -1.15 14.09
N ALA A 197 -20.82 -1.97 14.41
CA ALA A 197 -21.10 -2.43 15.76
C ALA A 197 -19.85 -2.98 16.46
N ASP A 198 -19.72 -2.68 17.76
CA ASP A 198 -18.55 -2.99 18.59
C ASP A 198 -18.04 -4.42 18.45
N VAL A 199 -18.96 -5.39 18.29
CA VAL A 199 -18.65 -6.81 18.14
C VAL A 199 -17.76 -7.11 16.92
N PHE A 200 -17.89 -6.33 15.84
CA PHE A 200 -17.03 -6.46 14.66
C PHE A 200 -15.85 -5.48 14.68
N TYR A 201 -15.95 -4.39 15.44
CA TYR A 201 -14.97 -3.31 15.46
C TYR A 201 -13.60 -3.74 16.02
N TYR A 202 -13.56 -4.42 17.17
CA TYR A 202 -12.30 -4.84 17.79
C TYR A 202 -11.47 -5.83 16.95
N PRO A 203 -12.04 -6.92 16.41
CA PRO A 203 -11.29 -7.79 15.49
C PRO A 203 -10.87 -7.04 14.22
N LEU A 204 -11.64 -6.06 13.76
CA LEU A 204 -11.25 -5.23 12.61
C LEU A 204 -10.03 -4.35 12.92
N LEU A 205 -9.97 -3.73 14.10
CA LEU A 205 -8.80 -2.96 14.53
C LEU A 205 -7.54 -3.83 14.62
N LEU A 206 -7.67 -5.06 15.15
CA LEU A 206 -6.55 -6.00 15.20
C LEU A 206 -6.09 -6.40 13.79
N SER A 207 -7.02 -6.61 12.87
CA SER A 207 -6.69 -6.88 11.46
C SER A 207 -5.98 -5.69 10.82
N LEU A 208 -6.48 -4.48 11.03
CA LEU A 208 -5.84 -3.25 10.55
C LEU A 208 -4.41 -3.11 11.06
N ALA A 209 -4.19 -3.30 12.36
CA ALA A 209 -2.85 -3.29 12.94
C ALA A 209 -1.94 -4.33 12.26
N GLY A 210 -2.44 -5.55 12.06
CA GLY A 210 -1.72 -6.61 11.37
C GLY A 210 -1.33 -6.24 9.93
N PHE A 211 -2.25 -5.68 9.16
CA PHE A 211 -1.99 -5.23 7.78
C PHE A 211 -1.01 -4.06 7.71
N VAL A 212 -1.07 -3.11 8.65
CA VAL A 212 -0.09 -2.01 8.76
C VAL A 212 1.29 -2.57 9.08
N LEU A 213 1.42 -3.49 10.03
CA LEU A 213 2.69 -4.12 10.38
C LEU A 213 3.27 -4.91 9.19
N LEU A 214 2.41 -5.65 8.47
CA LEU A 214 2.81 -6.39 7.27
C LEU A 214 3.32 -5.42 6.18
N PHE A 215 2.59 -4.33 5.94
CA PHE A 215 2.99 -3.30 5.00
C PHE A 215 4.36 -2.72 5.35
N LEU A 216 4.57 -2.32 6.61
CA LEU A 216 5.85 -1.79 7.07
C LEU A 216 6.97 -2.82 6.86
N ALA A 217 6.76 -4.09 7.23
CA ALA A 217 7.73 -5.15 7.02
C ALA A 217 8.13 -5.31 5.55
N LEU A 218 7.14 -5.38 4.66
CA LEU A 218 7.33 -5.56 3.21
C LEU A 218 8.02 -4.35 2.57
N VAL A 219 7.60 -3.13 2.91
CA VAL A 219 8.20 -1.90 2.35
C VAL A 219 9.62 -1.72 2.83
N LEU A 220 9.92 -1.96 4.11
CA LEU A 220 11.29 -1.89 4.61
C LEU A 220 12.18 -2.92 3.92
N LEU A 221 11.73 -4.17 3.83
CA LEU A 221 12.47 -5.25 3.16
C LEU A 221 12.72 -4.93 1.68
N ARG A 222 11.70 -4.48 0.94
CA ARG A 222 11.85 -4.09 -0.47
C ARG A 222 12.74 -2.85 -0.63
N THR A 223 12.65 -1.86 0.26
CA THR A 223 13.52 -0.68 0.21
C THR A 223 14.99 -1.08 0.39
N GLN A 224 15.29 -1.97 1.35
CA GLN A 224 16.63 -2.52 1.49
C GLN A 224 17.08 -3.27 0.23
N THR A 225 16.18 -4.03 -0.39
CA THR A 225 16.45 -4.76 -1.63
C THR A 225 16.81 -3.79 -2.76
N GLU A 226 16.03 -2.73 -2.96
CA GLU A 226 16.29 -1.71 -3.98
C GLU A 226 17.61 -0.97 -3.75
N ILE A 227 17.94 -0.64 -2.50
CA ILE A 227 19.24 -0.07 -2.13
C ILE A 227 20.38 -1.02 -2.52
N ARG A 228 20.25 -2.31 -2.19
CA ARG A 228 21.27 -3.33 -2.49
C ARG A 228 21.41 -3.51 -4.01
N VAL A 229 20.31 -3.58 -4.75
CA VAL A 229 20.31 -3.68 -6.22
C VAL A 229 21.01 -2.48 -6.86
N ARG A 230 20.70 -1.24 -6.44
CA ARG A 230 21.36 -0.02 -6.94
C ARG A 230 22.86 -0.06 -6.67
N ARG A 231 23.27 -0.49 -5.47
CA ARG A 231 24.69 -0.63 -5.11
C ARG A 231 25.41 -1.68 -5.95
N THR A 232 24.81 -2.85 -6.14
CA THR A 232 25.38 -3.93 -6.97
C THR A 232 25.57 -3.48 -8.41
N ARG A 233 24.58 -2.80 -9.01
CA ARG A 233 24.70 -2.23 -10.36
C ARG A 233 25.87 -1.25 -10.48
N ALA A 234 26.04 -0.36 -9.50
CA ALA A 234 27.14 0.60 -9.49
C ALA A 234 28.52 -0.08 -9.37
N LEU A 235 28.63 -1.13 -8.54
CA LEU A 235 29.88 -1.91 -8.40
C LEU A 235 30.22 -2.67 -9.70
N LEU A 236 29.24 -3.30 -10.35
CA LEU A 236 29.43 -3.99 -11.63
C LEU A 236 29.85 -3.03 -12.75
N ALA A 237 29.28 -1.82 -12.78
CA ALA A 237 29.70 -0.80 -13.75
C ALA A 237 31.16 -0.35 -13.53
N ARG A 238 31.59 -0.23 -12.26
CA ARG A 238 32.99 0.10 -11.92
C ARG A 238 33.95 -1.04 -12.27
N SER A 239 33.60 -2.29 -11.97
CA SER A 239 34.45 -3.45 -12.28
C SER A 239 34.65 -3.62 -13.78
N ARG A 240 33.61 -3.38 -14.60
CA ARG A 240 33.71 -3.39 -16.07
C ARG A 240 34.66 -2.30 -16.60
N ARG A 241 34.63 -1.12 -16.01
CA ARG A 241 35.56 -0.02 -16.38
C ARG A 241 37.00 -0.28 -15.94
N ALA A 242 37.18 -0.99 -14.82
CA ALA A 242 38.49 -1.36 -14.27
C ALA A 242 39.13 -2.57 -14.98
N ALA A 243 38.43 -3.22 -15.90
CA ALA A 243 38.96 -4.30 -16.73
C ALA A 243 39.17 -3.87 -18.20
N PRO A 244 40.06 -2.90 -18.51
CA PRO A 244 40.48 -2.70 -19.89
C PRO A 244 41.39 -3.85 -20.34
N GLU A 245 41.02 -4.49 -21.46
CA GLU A 245 41.90 -5.19 -22.40
C GLU A 245 42.78 -6.35 -21.88
N ALA A 246 42.16 -7.46 -21.46
CA ALA A 246 42.84 -8.78 -21.40
C ALA A 246 42.56 -9.64 -22.66
N ARG A 247 42.20 -9.00 -23.78
CA ARG A 247 41.92 -9.65 -25.07
C ARG A 247 42.48 -8.82 -26.22
N ALA A 248 43.78 -8.94 -26.42
CA ALA A 248 44.45 -8.68 -27.69
C ALA A 248 45.27 -9.94 -28.00
#